data_AF-A0A1E1MRA2-F1
#
_entry.id   AF-A0A1E1MRA2-F1
#
_cell.length_a   1.000
_cell.length_b   1.000
_cell.length_c   1.000
_cell.angle_alpha   90.00
_cell.angle_beta   90.00
_cell.angle_gamma   90.00
#
_symmetry.space_group_name_H-M   'P 1'
#
loop_
_entity.id
_entity.type
_entity.pdbx_description
1 polymer ?
#
loop_
_entity_poly.entity_id
_entity_poly.type
_entity_poly.pdbx_seq_one_letter_code
_entity_poly.pdbx_strand_id
1 'polypeptide(L)'
;MRSGIEPGDDWEVLVDSLIKEPQPALPFSYFSARIPDNASPEQLHRTYVDLHSRACSLVTSSDAVTTSPSSSESSISYNLGFTDRAVILCPRVSEGLNIVDSSGNVIGPITLNGTILGGKLLVKSEEEWNTLRHDITKLTDILQSIGIATALEQGGLL
;
A
#
# COMPACT_ATOMS: atom_id res chain seq x y z
N MET A 1 21.44 -7.39 -7.36
CA MET A 1 20.98 -8.78 -7.22
C MET A 1 19.61 -8.89 -7.88
N ARG A 2 19.51 -9.73 -8.93
CA ARG A 2 18.25 -10.18 -9.54
C ARG A 2 18.18 -11.69 -9.28
N SER A 3 17.86 -12.07 -8.05
CA SER A 3 17.64 -13.46 -7.67
C SER A 3 16.15 -13.58 -7.36
N GLY A 4 15.42 -14.46 -8.07
CA GLY A 4 13.97 -14.65 -7.87
C GLY A 4 13.04 -13.94 -8.85
N ILE A 5 13.55 -13.36 -9.94
CA ILE A 5 12.76 -12.97 -11.11
C ILE A 5 13.17 -13.95 -12.21
N GLU A 6 12.23 -14.76 -12.71
CA GLU A 6 12.55 -15.75 -13.74
C GLU A 6 13.00 -15.04 -15.04
N PRO A 7 13.91 -15.64 -15.82
CA PRO A 7 14.28 -15.08 -17.12
C PRO A 7 13.04 -15.00 -18.03
N GLY A 8 12.52 -13.78 -18.23
CA GLY A 8 11.30 -13.54 -19.01
C GLY A 8 10.20 -12.81 -18.23
N ASP A 9 10.33 -12.70 -16.90
CA ASP A 9 9.42 -11.87 -16.09
C ASP A 9 9.84 -10.39 -16.17
N ASP A 10 9.00 -9.59 -16.84
CA ASP A 10 9.10 -8.14 -16.84
C ASP A 10 8.53 -7.60 -15.52
N TRP A 11 9.39 -7.47 -14.52
CA TRP A 11 9.03 -6.72 -13.31
C TRP A 11 8.68 -5.28 -13.68
N GLU A 12 7.47 -4.86 -13.32
CA GLU A 12 7.01 -3.48 -13.42
C GLU A 12 6.81 -2.87 -12.02
N VAL A 13 6.89 -1.55 -11.92
CA VAL A 13 6.61 -0.83 -10.68
C VAL A 13 5.12 -0.98 -10.38
N LEU A 14 4.76 -1.49 -9.19
CA LEU A 14 3.37 -1.77 -8.83
C LEU A 14 2.43 -0.57 -9.06
N VAL A 15 2.86 0.67 -8.80
CA VAL A 15 2.11 1.90 -9.11
C VAL A 15 1.47 1.88 -10.50
N ASP A 16 2.20 1.45 -11.53
CA ASP A 16 1.71 1.45 -12.92
C ASP A 16 0.69 0.34 -13.18
N SER A 17 0.79 -0.77 -12.44
CA SER A 17 -0.19 -1.86 -12.49
C SER A 17 -1.52 -1.44 -11.87
N LEU A 18 -1.49 -0.61 -10.83
CA LEU A 18 -2.67 -0.21 -10.03
C LEU A 18 -3.64 0.75 -10.76
N ILE A 19 -3.27 1.22 -11.95
CA ILE A 19 -4.15 1.97 -12.86
C ILE A 19 -4.70 1.11 -14.00
N LYS A 20 -4.46 -0.21 -14.03
CA LYS A 20 -5.02 -1.11 -15.07
C LYS A 20 -6.51 -1.38 -14.82
N GLU A 21 -7.24 -1.75 -15.87
CA GLU A 21 -8.65 -2.17 -15.78
C GLU A 21 -8.75 -3.68 -16.03
N PRO A 22 -9.46 -4.46 -15.18
CA PRO A 22 -10.05 -4.03 -13.92
C PRO A 22 -8.97 -3.62 -12.89
N GLN A 23 -9.33 -2.70 -12.00
CA GLN A 23 -8.43 -2.22 -10.96
C GLN A 23 -7.95 -3.39 -10.07
N PRO A 24 -6.62 -3.61 -9.93
CA PRO A 24 -6.12 -4.73 -9.13
C PRO A 24 -6.52 -4.64 -7.66
N ALA A 25 -6.90 -5.77 -7.06
CA ALA A 25 -7.19 -5.81 -5.63
C ALA A 25 -5.90 -5.78 -4.81
N LEU A 26 -5.87 -4.96 -3.77
CA LEU A 26 -4.86 -4.99 -2.72
C LEU A 26 -5.53 -5.34 -1.38
N PRO A 27 -4.78 -5.92 -0.42
CA PRO A 27 -5.26 -6.19 0.93
C PRO A 27 -5.51 -4.93 1.78
N PHE A 28 -5.43 -3.74 1.17
CA PHE A 28 -5.73 -2.45 1.74
C PHE A 28 -6.29 -1.52 0.66
N SER A 29 -7.06 -0.53 1.09
CA SER A 29 -7.66 0.48 0.24
C SER A 29 -6.61 1.42 -0.34
N TYR A 30 -6.77 1.79 -1.60
CA TYR A 30 -5.96 2.77 -2.28
C TYR A 30 -6.79 3.56 -3.29
N PHE A 31 -6.33 4.76 -3.61
CA PHE A 31 -6.92 5.61 -4.64
C PHE A 31 -5.91 5.80 -5.76
N SER A 32 -6.36 5.70 -7.00
CA SER A 32 -5.52 5.79 -8.18
C SER A 32 -6.03 6.83 -9.16
N ALA A 33 -5.10 7.46 -9.88
CA ALA A 33 -5.37 8.33 -11.01
C ALA A 33 -4.30 8.14 -12.08
N ARG A 34 -4.72 8.10 -13.35
CA ARG A 34 -3.81 8.17 -14.50
C ARG A 34 -3.31 9.60 -14.68
N ILE A 35 -2.06 9.75 -15.07
CA ILE A 35 -1.46 11.03 -15.41
C ILE A 35 -1.49 11.18 -16.93
N PRO A 36 -2.10 12.26 -17.46
CA PRO A 36 -2.03 12.56 -18.88
C PRO A 36 -0.61 12.85 -19.33
N ASP A 37 -0.30 12.53 -20.59
CA ASP A 37 0.92 12.98 -21.23
C ASP A 37 1.01 14.53 -21.15
N ASN A 38 2.15 15.04 -20.70
CA ASN A 38 2.40 16.48 -20.51
C ASN A 38 1.48 17.17 -19.47
N ALA A 39 1.11 16.46 -18.39
CA ALA A 39 0.38 17.06 -17.28
C ALA A 39 1.07 18.32 -16.73
N SER A 40 0.31 19.41 -16.57
CA SER A 40 0.82 20.63 -15.94
C SER A 40 0.98 20.45 -14.43
N PRO A 41 1.83 21.25 -13.76
CA PRO A 41 1.95 21.24 -12.31
C PRO A 41 0.60 21.42 -11.59
N GLU A 42 -0.28 22.27 -12.11
CA GLU A 42 -1.62 22.52 -11.56
C GLU A 42 -2.52 21.29 -11.70
N GLN A 43 -2.42 20.56 -12.83
CA GLN A 43 -3.15 19.32 -13.02
C GLN A 43 -2.67 18.24 -12.05
N LEU A 44 -1.36 18.08 -11.88
CA LEU A 44 -0.77 17.13 -10.93
C LEU A 44 -1.19 17.45 -9.49
N HIS A 45 -1.14 18.73 -9.11
CA HIS A 45 -1.55 19.17 -7.79
C HIS A 45 -3.04 18.91 -7.53
N ARG A 46 -3.92 19.24 -8.50
CA ARG A 46 -5.35 18.95 -8.39
C ARG A 46 -5.61 17.45 -8.24
N THR A 47 -4.95 16.61 -9.05
CA THR A 47 -5.05 15.15 -8.93
C THR A 47 -4.66 14.68 -7.53
N TYR A 48 -3.55 15.19 -6.98
CA TYR A 48 -3.14 14.86 -5.62
C TYR A 48 -4.18 15.27 -4.57
N VAL A 49 -4.71 16.51 -4.66
CA VAL A 49 -5.73 17.03 -3.72
C VAL A 49 -7.01 16.19 -3.77
N ASP A 50 -7.45 15.80 -4.96
CA ASP A 50 -8.65 14.96 -5.13
C ASP A 50 -8.47 13.58 -4.49
N LEU A 51 -7.31 12.93 -4.70
CA LEU A 51 -7.00 11.63 -4.08
C LEU A 51 -6.86 11.74 -2.55
N HIS A 52 -6.20 12.80 -2.08
CA HIS A 52 -6.02 13.07 -0.65
C HIS A 52 -7.34 13.31 0.07
N SER A 53 -8.25 14.08 -0.54
CA SER A 53 -9.59 14.33 0.00
C SER A 53 -10.38 13.03 0.18
N ARG A 54 -10.39 12.16 -0.83
CA ARG A 54 -11.05 10.84 -0.77
C ARG A 54 -10.47 9.96 0.34
N ALA A 55 -9.15 9.97 0.49
CA ALA A 55 -8.48 9.25 1.56
C ALA A 55 -8.84 9.78 2.95
N CYS A 56 -8.90 11.10 3.13
CA CYS A 56 -9.35 11.70 4.38
C CYS A 56 -10.79 11.28 4.72
N SER A 57 -11.69 11.26 3.73
CA SER A 57 -13.07 10.79 3.92
C SER A 57 -13.12 9.33 4.34
N LEU A 58 -12.32 8.45 3.73
CA LEU A 58 -12.26 7.03 4.10
C LEU A 58 -11.74 6.83 5.52
N VAL A 59 -10.66 7.51 5.89
CA VAL A 59 -10.09 7.43 7.24
C VAL A 59 -11.10 7.90 8.29
N THR A 60 -11.78 9.03 8.03
CA THR A 60 -12.81 9.58 8.93
C THR A 60 -13.98 8.63 9.10
N SER A 61 -14.35 7.88 8.05
CA SER A 61 -15.51 6.97 8.07
C SER A 61 -15.18 5.59 8.65
N SER A 62 -13.90 5.24 8.79
CA SER A 62 -13.47 3.90 9.22
C SER A 62 -13.19 3.77 10.71
N ASP A 63 -13.30 4.87 11.49
CA ASP A 63 -12.86 4.97 12.90
C ASP A 63 -11.46 4.40 13.18
N ALA A 64 -10.66 4.18 12.12
CA ALA A 64 -9.40 3.44 12.18
C ALA A 64 -8.25 4.28 12.75
N VAL A 65 -8.50 5.55 13.05
CA VAL A 65 -7.50 6.53 13.47
C VAL A 65 -8.02 7.32 14.68
N THR A 66 -7.34 7.17 15.82
CA THR A 66 -7.60 7.89 17.09
C THR A 66 -6.97 9.29 17.14
N THR A 67 -6.52 9.83 16.02
CA THR A 67 -5.85 11.13 15.98
C THR A 67 -6.89 12.25 15.91
N SER A 68 -7.00 13.01 17.00
CA SER A 68 -7.83 14.22 17.09
C SER A 68 -7.60 15.14 15.87
N PRO A 69 -8.64 15.77 15.31
CA PRO A 69 -8.49 16.68 14.18
C PRO A 69 -7.76 17.95 14.63
N SER A 70 -6.45 17.99 14.48
CA SER A 70 -5.72 19.26 14.44
C SER A 70 -5.93 19.89 13.07
N SER A 71 -6.30 21.17 13.05
CA SER A 71 -6.58 22.04 11.90
C SER A 71 -5.40 22.28 10.94
N SER A 72 -4.46 21.34 10.82
CA SER A 72 -3.28 21.42 9.94
C SER A 72 -3.37 20.39 8.81
N GLU A 73 -2.85 20.77 7.65
CA GLU A 73 -3.04 20.22 6.29
C GLU A 73 -2.66 18.75 6.01
N SER A 74 -2.58 17.87 7.00
CA SER A 74 -2.75 16.43 6.76
C SER A 74 -3.25 15.73 8.00
N SER A 75 -4.56 15.47 8.01
CA SER A 75 -5.28 14.76 9.08
C SER A 75 -4.99 13.25 9.13
N ILE A 76 -4.21 12.72 8.18
CA ILE A 76 -3.98 11.27 8.02
C ILE A 76 -2.52 10.98 7.66
N SER A 77 -2.05 9.78 7.99
CA SER A 77 -0.81 9.22 7.43
C SER A 77 -1.12 8.48 6.12
N TYR A 78 -0.21 8.54 5.14
CA TYR A 78 -0.39 7.88 3.85
C TYR A 78 0.94 7.60 3.16
N ASN A 79 0.93 6.65 2.22
CA ASN A 79 1.97 6.46 1.22
C ASN A 79 1.51 7.03 -0.13
N LEU A 80 2.40 7.73 -0.83
CA LEU A 80 2.17 8.26 -2.17
C LEU A 80 3.12 7.57 -3.15
N GLY A 81 2.55 6.93 -4.17
CA GLY A 81 3.25 6.41 -5.33
C GLY A 81 3.01 7.34 -6.51
N PHE A 82 4.07 7.79 -7.17
CA PHE A 82 3.97 8.74 -8.26
C PHE A 82 4.99 8.38 -9.35
N THR A 83 4.50 8.05 -10.54
CA THR A 83 5.27 7.83 -11.77
C THR A 83 4.89 8.85 -12.84
N ASP A 84 5.48 8.78 -14.02
CA ASP A 84 5.05 9.56 -15.19
C ASP A 84 3.65 9.14 -15.70
N ARG A 85 3.13 7.99 -15.26
CA ARG A 85 1.84 7.41 -15.70
C ARG A 85 0.74 7.48 -14.65
N ALA A 86 1.07 7.51 -13.36
CA ALA A 86 0.10 7.30 -12.29
C ALA A 86 0.42 8.05 -11.00
N VAL A 87 -0.64 8.44 -10.29
CA VAL A 87 -0.61 8.84 -8.87
C VAL A 87 -1.46 7.85 -8.07
N ILE A 88 -0.87 7.24 -7.05
CA ILE A 88 -1.51 6.30 -6.13
C ILE A 88 -1.37 6.83 -4.71
N LEU A 89 -2.47 6.92 -3.98
CA LEU A 89 -2.47 7.30 -2.58
C LEU A 89 -3.08 6.17 -1.73
N CYS A 90 -2.30 5.71 -0.76
CA CYS A 90 -2.68 4.65 0.17
C CYS A 90 -2.73 5.21 1.59
N PRO A 91 -3.92 5.35 2.21
CA PRO A 91 -4.04 5.68 3.62
C PRO A 91 -3.32 4.65 4.49
N ARG A 92 -2.71 5.11 5.58
CA ARG A 92 -1.92 4.30 6.50
C ARG A 92 -2.45 4.41 7.92
N VAL A 93 -2.57 3.26 8.59
CA VAL A 93 -3.02 3.14 9.99
C VAL A 93 -1.95 2.57 10.92
N SER A 94 -0.93 1.90 10.36
CA SER A 94 0.21 1.41 11.12
C SER A 94 1.49 1.36 10.28
N GLU A 95 2.63 1.21 10.95
CA GLU A 95 3.94 1.03 10.30
C GLU A 95 4.16 -0.42 9.84
N GLY A 96 3.50 -1.39 10.46
CA GLY A 96 3.65 -2.82 10.17
C GLY A 96 3.41 -3.68 11.42
N LEU A 97 3.89 -4.94 11.39
CA LEU A 97 3.63 -5.93 12.42
C LEU A 97 4.89 -6.72 12.82
N ASN A 98 4.86 -7.26 14.04
CA ASN A 98 5.81 -8.28 14.46
C ASN A 98 5.44 -9.62 13.82
N ILE A 99 6.41 -10.24 13.15
CA ILE A 99 6.27 -11.63 12.69
C ILE A 99 6.81 -12.59 13.74
N VAL A 100 6.17 -13.76 13.83
CA VAL A 100 6.54 -14.84 14.74
C VAL A 100 6.93 -16.11 13.98
N ASP A 101 7.83 -16.90 14.56
CA ASP A 101 8.20 -18.23 14.08
C ASP A 101 7.11 -19.27 14.35
N SER A 102 7.35 -20.52 13.96
CA SER A 102 6.41 -21.64 14.20
C SER A 102 6.24 -22.02 15.67
N SER A 103 7.15 -21.56 16.54
CA SER A 103 7.13 -21.77 17.99
C SER A 103 6.51 -20.59 18.74
N GLY A 104 6.11 -19.52 18.03
CA GLY A 104 5.53 -18.31 18.59
C GLY A 104 6.55 -17.26 19.06
N ASN A 105 7.85 -17.45 18.81
CA ASN A 105 8.87 -16.46 19.14
C ASN A 105 8.84 -15.29 18.15
N VAL A 106 9.01 -14.07 18.67
CA VAL A 106 9.07 -12.87 17.83
C VAL A 106 10.40 -12.84 17.06
N ILE A 107 10.32 -12.85 15.74
CA ILE A 107 11.47 -12.75 14.84
C ILE A 107 11.86 -11.28 14.64
N GLY A 108 10.86 -10.42 14.45
CA GLY A 108 11.12 -8.98 14.31
C GLY A 108 9.93 -8.19 13.79
N PRO A 109 9.98 -6.86 13.95
CA PRO A 109 9.02 -5.96 13.32
C PRO A 109 9.32 -5.84 11.82
N ILE A 110 8.36 -6.20 10.98
CA ILE A 110 8.37 -5.83 9.56
C ILE A 110 7.69 -4.48 9.42
N THR A 111 8.48 -3.44 9.21
CA THR A 111 8.00 -2.07 8.98
C THR A 111 7.98 -1.77 7.49
N LEU A 112 6.81 -1.45 6.95
CA LEU A 112 6.64 -1.06 5.56
C LEU A 112 6.67 0.46 5.42
N ASN A 113 7.12 0.95 4.27
CA ASN A 113 7.06 2.36 3.90
C ASN A 113 6.51 2.51 2.47
N GLY A 114 6.59 3.71 1.90
CA GLY A 114 6.10 3.99 0.54
C GLY A 114 6.68 3.12 -0.58
N THR A 115 7.81 2.43 -0.36
CA THR A 115 8.38 1.50 -1.34
C THR A 115 7.49 0.28 -1.62
N ILE A 116 6.50 0.01 -0.76
CA ILE A 116 5.51 -1.04 -1.02
C ILE A 116 4.68 -0.77 -2.27
N LEU A 117 4.41 0.51 -2.57
CA LEU A 117 3.74 0.90 -3.82
C LEU A 117 4.65 0.70 -5.04
N GLY A 118 5.95 0.54 -4.82
CA GLY A 118 6.88 0.07 -5.84
C GLY A 118 6.92 -1.45 -5.98
N GLY A 119 6.11 -2.23 -5.23
CA GLY A 119 6.17 -3.70 -5.23
C GLY A 119 7.40 -4.25 -4.51
N LYS A 120 7.93 -3.52 -3.53
CA LYS A 120 9.16 -3.86 -2.81
C LYS A 120 8.98 -3.77 -1.31
N LEU A 121 9.69 -4.62 -0.60
CA LEU A 121 9.82 -4.59 0.85
C LEU A 121 11.28 -4.79 1.23
N LEU A 122 11.66 -4.31 2.41
CA LEU A 122 12.99 -4.51 2.98
C LEU A 122 12.87 -5.31 4.27
N VAL A 123 13.65 -6.38 4.35
CA VAL A 123 13.88 -7.16 5.57
C VAL A 123 15.27 -6.87 6.11
N LYS A 124 15.44 -6.95 7.43
CA LYS A 124 16.66 -6.63 8.16
C LYS A 124 17.48 -7.87 8.52
N SER A 125 16.90 -9.06 8.43
CA SER A 125 17.58 -10.32 8.70
C SER A 125 17.24 -11.41 7.68
N GLU A 126 18.12 -12.41 7.58
CA GLU A 126 17.87 -13.61 6.79
C GLU A 126 16.70 -14.44 7.36
N GLU A 127 16.49 -14.40 8.67
CA GLU A 127 15.36 -15.07 9.33
C GLU A 127 14.01 -14.45 8.95
N GLU A 128 13.92 -13.12 8.92
CA GLU A 128 12.75 -12.40 8.40
C GLU A 128 12.50 -12.75 6.93
N TRP A 129 13.55 -12.74 6.10
CA TRP A 129 13.47 -13.14 4.69
C TRP A 129 12.94 -14.56 4.51
N ASN A 130 13.54 -15.51 5.22
CA ASN A 130 13.17 -16.92 5.18
C ASN A 130 11.74 -17.12 5.67
N THR A 131 11.30 -16.37 6.66
CA THR A 131 9.93 -16.48 7.17
C THR A 131 8.91 -16.02 6.12
N LEU A 132 9.11 -14.83 5.54
CA LEU A 132 8.16 -14.28 4.57
C LEU A 132 8.11 -15.07 3.26
N ARG A 133 9.25 -15.62 2.81
CA ARG A 133 9.29 -16.37 1.54
C ARG A 133 8.68 -17.78 1.64
N HIS A 134 8.66 -18.38 2.84
CA HIS A 134 8.09 -19.73 3.04
C HIS A 134 6.62 -19.68 3.48
N ASP A 135 6.15 -18.55 4.02
CA ASP A 135 4.77 -18.37 4.43
C ASP A 135 4.23 -17.01 3.96
N ILE A 136 3.54 -17.03 2.80
CA ILE A 136 2.97 -15.84 2.18
C ILE A 136 1.87 -15.19 3.02
N THR A 137 1.21 -15.96 3.91
CA THR A 137 0.11 -15.44 4.74
C THR A 137 0.61 -14.35 5.68
N LYS A 138 1.84 -14.48 6.19
CA LYS A 138 2.48 -13.45 7.02
C LYS A 138 2.67 -12.13 6.28
N LEU A 139 3.01 -12.19 4.98
CA LEU A 139 3.08 -10.97 4.16
C LEU A 139 1.68 -10.36 3.99
N THR A 140 0.66 -11.18 3.74
CA THR A 140 -0.73 -10.71 3.66
C THR A 140 -1.17 -10.02 4.95
N ASP A 141 -0.90 -10.61 6.11
CA ASP A 141 -1.25 -10.05 7.42
C ASP A 141 -0.58 -8.69 7.65
N ILE A 142 0.73 -8.58 7.32
CA ILE A 142 1.44 -7.30 7.40
C ILE A 142 0.79 -6.28 6.47
N LEU A 143 0.47 -6.63 5.22
CA LEU A 143 -0.14 -5.70 4.28
C LEU A 143 -1.54 -5.26 4.72
N GLN A 144 -2.36 -6.16 5.26
CA GLN A 144 -3.66 -5.82 5.83
C GLN A 144 -3.55 -4.88 7.03
N SER A 145 -2.51 -5.05 7.85
CA SER A 145 -2.33 -4.24 9.06
C SER A 145 -1.92 -2.79 8.82
N ILE A 146 -1.28 -2.50 7.68
CA ILE A 146 -0.72 -1.15 7.42
C ILE A 146 -1.74 -0.17 6.86
N GLY A 147 -2.81 -0.66 6.25
CA GLY A 147 -3.81 0.17 5.56
C GLY A 147 -5.23 -0.07 6.06
N ILE A 148 -6.17 0.70 5.53
CA ILE A 148 -7.59 0.49 5.81
C ILE A 148 -8.05 -0.70 4.95
N ALA A 149 -8.68 -1.70 5.57
CA ALA A 149 -9.19 -2.86 4.85
C ALA A 149 -10.01 -2.43 3.64
N THR A 150 -9.73 -3.01 2.47
CA THR A 150 -10.61 -2.89 1.31
C THR A 150 -11.97 -3.41 1.75
N ALA A 151 -13.03 -2.63 1.57
CA ALA A 151 -14.38 -3.18 1.66
C ALA A 151 -14.47 -4.25 0.58
N LEU A 152 -14.13 -5.49 0.93
CA LEU A 152 -14.52 -6.65 0.14
C LEU A 152 -16.04 -6.51 0.06
N GLU A 153 -16.58 -6.28 -1.14
CA GLU A 153 -17.99 -6.57 -1.36
C GLU A 153 -18.19 -7.98 -0.83
N GLN A 154 -18.97 -8.07 0.26
CA GLN A 154 -19.37 -9.35 0.81
C GLN A 154 -20.02 -10.11 -0.33
N GLY A 155 -19.46 -11.28 -0.66
CA GLY A 155 -19.86 -12.06 -1.81
C GLY A 155 -21.38 -12.18 -1.94
N GLY A 156 -21.91 -11.60 -3.02
CA GLY A 156 -23.21 -11.93 -3.55
C GLY A 156 -23.00 -12.74 -4.82
N LEU A 157 -23.31 -14.04 -4.75
CA LEU A 157 -23.62 -14.82 -5.95
C LEU A 157 -24.71 -14.08 -6.75
N LEU A 158 -24.52 -13.95 -8.06
CA LEU A 158 -25.61 -13.96 -9.03
C LEU A 158 -25.51 -15.26 -9.84
#